data_AF-A0A9P3G082-F1
#
_entry.id   AF-A0A9P3G082-F1
#
_cell.length_a   1.000
_cell.length_b   1.000
_cell.length_c   1.000
_cell.angle_alpha   90.00
_cell.angle_beta   90.00
_cell.angle_gamma   90.00
#
_symmetry.space_group_name_H-M   'P 1'
#
loop_
_entity.id
_entity.type
_entity.pdbx_description
1 polymer ?
#
loop_
_entity_poly.entity_id
_entity_poly.type
_entity_poly.pdbx_seq_one_letter_code
_entity_poly.pdbx_strand_id
1 'polypeptide(L)'
;MSTSRQMNIESRAARHIFIKCKTCAKDREAAGRKLMLCGGCKVVNYCSAACQKQHWPDHKDECLWKRQILREEARLDEIAFAQAKDRSSIIAPTQIYAEIRHCRHQRILSLLK
;
A
#
# COMPACT_ATOMS: atom_id res chain seq x y z
N MET A 1 -12.29 15.95 29.55
CA MET A 1 -12.42 14.81 28.62
C MET A 1 -11.59 15.10 27.39
N SER A 2 -10.49 14.39 27.20
CA SER A 2 -9.53 14.60 26.11
C SER A 2 -10.20 14.55 24.76
N THR A 3 -10.16 15.65 24.01
CA THR A 3 -10.56 15.69 22.62
C THR A 3 -9.52 14.94 21.81
N SER A 4 -9.78 13.65 21.55
CA SER A 4 -9.01 12.90 20.56
C SER A 4 -9.21 13.57 19.21
N ARG A 5 -8.23 14.38 18.78
CA ARG A 5 -8.18 14.90 17.41
C ARG A 5 -8.17 13.71 16.47
N GLN A 6 -9.30 13.41 15.82
CA GLN A 6 -9.31 12.50 14.68
C GLN A 6 -8.33 13.04 13.64
N MET A 7 -7.25 12.30 13.38
CA MET A 7 -6.36 12.60 12.27
C MET A 7 -7.06 12.24 10.96
N ASN A 8 -7.22 13.20 10.07
CA ASN A 8 -7.70 12.94 8.71
C ASN A 8 -6.60 12.20 7.93
N ILE A 9 -6.71 10.87 7.89
CA ILE A 9 -5.79 9.95 7.22
C ILE A 9 -5.67 10.17 5.70
N GLU A 10 -6.63 10.86 5.09
CA GLU A 10 -6.66 11.16 3.66
C GLU A 10 -5.84 12.41 3.31
N SER A 11 -5.64 13.30 4.30
CA SER A 11 -4.89 14.54 4.10
C SER A 11 -3.44 14.26 3.69
N ARG A 12 -2.92 15.04 2.73
CA ARG A 12 -1.51 14.94 2.29
C ARG A 12 -0.55 15.18 3.46
N ALA A 13 -0.93 16.05 4.40
CA ALA A 13 -0.16 16.32 5.61
C ALA A 13 -0.08 15.10 6.53
N ALA A 14 -1.19 14.38 6.75
CA ALA A 14 -1.20 13.15 7.56
C ALA A 14 -0.33 12.04 6.96
N ARG A 15 -0.28 11.94 5.62
CA ARG A 15 0.59 10.96 4.94
C ARG A 15 2.08 11.19 5.19
N HIS A 16 2.52 12.44 5.39
CA HIS A 16 3.93 12.75 5.63
C HIS A 16 4.40 12.36 7.04
N ILE A 17 3.50 12.30 8.04
CA ILE A 17 3.83 12.01 9.45
C ILE A 17 4.44 10.60 9.62
N PHE A 18 4.01 9.65 8.79
CA PHE A 18 4.41 8.24 8.90
C PHE A 18 5.62 7.89 8.00
N ILE A 19 6.08 8.81 7.15
CA ILE A 19 7.17 8.54 6.21
C ILE A 19 8.51 8.90 6.83
N LYS A 20 9.23 7.88 7.29
CA LYS A 20 10.53 8.02 7.97
C LYS A 20 11.59 7.14 7.34
N CYS A 21 12.85 7.54 7.50
CA CYS A 21 13.99 6.76 7.05
C CYS A 21 14.08 5.49 7.89
N LYS A 22 14.12 4.32 7.24
CA LYS A 22 14.14 3.04 7.96
C LYS A 22 15.42 2.87 8.80
N THR A 23 16.53 3.46 8.38
CA THR A 23 17.84 3.32 9.03
C THR A 23 18.06 4.31 10.16
N CYS A 24 17.69 5.57 9.99
CA CYS A 24 17.99 6.64 10.95
C CYS A 24 16.75 7.31 11.56
N ALA A 25 15.55 6.82 11.25
CA ALA A 25 14.26 7.30 11.74
C ALA A 25 13.90 8.76 11.45
N LYS A 26 14.77 9.53 10.77
CA LYS A 26 14.50 10.90 10.35
C LYS A 26 13.37 10.95 9.31
N ASP A 27 12.42 11.85 9.52
CA ASP A 27 11.43 12.24 8.52
C ASP A 27 12.04 13.23 7.51
N ARG A 28 11.19 13.77 6.61
CA ARG A 28 11.62 14.68 5.54
C ARG A 28 12.23 15.96 6.10
N GLU A 29 11.59 16.53 7.11
CA GLU A 29 11.99 17.77 7.76
C GLU A 29 13.33 17.58 8.48
N ALA A 30 13.45 16.56 9.33
CA ALA A 30 14.68 16.26 10.07
C ALA A 30 15.84 15.81 9.17
N ALA A 31 15.55 15.17 8.04
CA ALA A 31 16.56 14.82 7.04
C ALA A 31 16.96 16.00 6.14
N GLY A 32 16.19 17.11 6.15
CA GLY A 32 16.39 18.25 5.25
C GLY A 32 16.20 17.91 3.77
N ARG A 33 15.58 16.78 3.45
CA ARG A 33 15.44 16.28 2.07
C ARG A 33 14.29 15.29 1.92
N LYS A 34 13.81 15.14 0.69
CA LYS A 34 12.80 14.13 0.37
C LYS A 34 13.38 12.73 0.57
N LEU A 35 12.61 11.87 1.24
CA LEU A 35 12.94 10.46 1.39
C LEU A 35 12.67 9.72 0.08
N MET A 36 13.52 8.74 -0.21
CA MET A 36 13.50 7.91 -1.40
C MET A 36 12.97 6.53 -1.04
N LEU A 37 12.06 6.00 -1.85
CA LEU A 37 11.63 4.61 -1.72
C LEU A 37 12.76 3.67 -2.14
N CYS A 38 12.78 2.47 -1.55
CA CYS A 38 13.59 1.38 -2.08
C CYS A 38 13.21 1.11 -3.53
N GLY A 39 14.16 1.20 -4.47
CA GLY A 39 13.89 0.99 -5.90
C GLY A 39 13.43 -0.42 -6.26
N GLY A 40 13.69 -1.41 -5.38
CA GLY A 40 13.25 -2.78 -5.55
C GLY A 40 11.80 -3.00 -5.14
N CYS A 41 11.54 -2.95 -3.83
CA CYS A 41 10.22 -3.30 -3.28
C CYS A 41 9.25 -2.11 -3.15
N LYS A 42 9.74 -0.86 -3.20
CA LYS A 42 8.95 0.37 -2.99
C LYS A 42 8.18 0.43 -1.65
N VAL A 43 8.56 -0.37 -0.64
CA VAL A 43 7.89 -0.43 0.66
C VAL A 43 8.52 0.51 1.69
N VAL A 44 9.85 0.51 1.78
CA VAL A 44 10.60 1.27 2.80
C VAL A 44 11.23 2.54 2.22
N ASN A 45 11.46 3.52 3.08
CA ASN A 45 12.01 4.83 2.73
C ASN A 45 13.40 5.04 3.32
N TYR A 46 14.26 5.77 2.59
CA TYR A 46 15.60 6.15 3.02
C TYR A 46 15.87 7.61 2.71
N CYS A 47 16.57 8.32 3.58
CA CYS A 47 17.02 9.68 3.27
C CYS A 47 18.24 9.71 2.32
N SER A 48 18.99 8.61 2.20
CA SER A 48 20.18 8.53 1.37
C SER A 48 20.51 7.09 0.93
N ALA A 49 21.34 6.96 -0.10
CA ALA A 49 21.89 5.67 -0.51
C ALA A 49 22.76 5.03 0.58
N ALA A 50 23.42 5.83 1.44
CA ALA A 50 24.19 5.32 2.57
C ALA A 50 23.29 4.62 3.59
N CYS A 51 22.15 5.24 3.97
CA CYS A 51 21.17 4.61 4.84
C CYS A 51 20.60 3.32 4.24
N GLN A 52 20.31 3.32 2.93
CA GLN A 52 19.85 2.11 2.24
C GLN A 52 20.90 0.99 2.29
N LYS A 53 22.17 1.28 2.00
CA LYS A 53 23.27 0.30 2.04
C LYS A 53 23.48 -0.25 3.45
N GLN A 54 23.39 0.59 4.47
CA GLN A 54 23.53 0.20 5.86
C GLN A 54 22.42 -0.77 6.32
N HIS A 55 21.17 -0.51 5.92
CA HIS A 55 20.03 -1.39 6.28
C HIS A 55 19.87 -2.59 5.31
N TRP A 56 20.69 -2.68 4.26
CA TRP A 56 20.56 -3.72 3.24
C TRP A 56 20.66 -5.15 3.79
N PRO A 57 21.58 -5.49 4.71
CA PRO A 57 21.64 -6.84 5.27
C PRO A 57 20.31 -7.32 5.88
N ASP A 58 19.64 -6.44 6.61
CA ASP A 58 18.35 -6.76 7.26
C ASP A 58 17.16 -6.69 6.29
N HIS A 59 17.26 -5.83 5.26
CA HIS A 59 16.18 -5.60 4.31
C HIS A 59 16.14 -6.59 3.14
N LYS A 60 17.27 -7.22 2.81
CA LYS A 60 17.47 -7.92 1.54
C LYS A 60 16.38 -8.97 1.28
N ASP A 61 16.12 -9.83 2.24
CA ASP A 61 15.19 -10.95 2.07
C ASP A 61 13.75 -10.46 1.92
N GLU A 62 13.33 -9.50 2.76
CA GLU A 62 12.03 -8.85 2.63
C GLU A 62 11.88 -8.15 1.26
N CYS A 63 12.92 -7.47 0.80
CA CYS A 63 12.93 -6.78 -0.48
C CYS A 63 12.77 -7.76 -1.64
N LEU A 64 13.47 -8.89 -1.61
CA LEU A 64 13.39 -9.93 -2.64
C LEU A 64 12.01 -10.58 -2.68
N TRP A 65 11.47 -10.96 -1.51
CA TRP A 65 10.13 -11.52 -1.40
C TRP A 65 9.06 -10.56 -1.92
N LYS A 66 9.12 -9.29 -1.51
CA LYS A 66 8.20 -8.26 -2.03
C LYS A 66 8.32 -8.06 -3.54
N ARG A 67 9.54 -8.07 -4.09
CA ARG A 67 9.74 -7.97 -5.54
C ARG A 67 9.13 -9.15 -6.30
N GLN A 68 9.15 -10.35 -5.73
CA GLN A 68 8.52 -11.51 -6.33
C GLN A 68 7.00 -11.37 -6.33
N ILE A 69 6.40 -10.98 -5.20
CA ILE A 69 4.95 -10.73 -5.12
C ILE A 69 4.52 -9.68 -6.13
N LEU A 70 5.20 -8.53 -6.17
CA LEU A 70 4.85 -7.45 -7.11
C LEU A 70 4.91 -7.89 -8.57
N ARG A 71 5.82 -8.82 -8.92
CA ARG A 71 5.90 -9.39 -10.27
C ARG A 71 4.74 -10.33 -10.56
N GLU A 72 4.39 -11.19 -9.60
CA GLU A 72 3.28 -12.11 -9.78
C GLU A 72 1.94 -11.36 -9.80
N GLU A 73 1.76 -10.36 -8.94
CA GLU A 73 0.59 -9.46 -8.98
C GLU A 73 0.47 -8.79 -10.36
N ALA A 74 1.55 -8.20 -10.88
CA ALA A 74 1.54 -7.59 -12.21
C ALA A 74 1.20 -8.60 -13.33
N ARG A 75 1.71 -9.83 -13.23
CA ARG A 75 1.40 -10.91 -14.18
C ARG A 75 -0.08 -11.30 -14.12
N LEU A 76 -0.63 -11.45 -12.91
CA LEU A 76 -2.05 -11.78 -12.73
C LEU A 76 -2.95 -10.67 -13.26
N ASP A 77 -2.57 -9.42 -13.05
CA ASP A 77 -3.25 -8.27 -13.63
C ASP A 77 -3.22 -8.33 -15.16
N GLU A 78 -2.05 -8.56 -15.78
CA GLU A 78 -1.93 -8.71 -17.23
C GLU A 78 -2.82 -9.84 -17.77
N ILE A 79 -2.84 -11.00 -17.12
CA ILE A 79 -3.70 -12.14 -17.49
C ILE A 79 -5.18 -11.73 -17.38
N ALA A 80 -5.57 -11.11 -16.27
CA ALA A 80 -6.94 -10.68 -16.04
C ALA A 80 -7.39 -9.66 -17.10
N PHE A 81 -6.54 -8.69 -17.45
CA PHE A 81 -6.82 -7.73 -18.51
C PHE A 81 -6.91 -8.38 -19.90
N ALA A 82 -6.06 -9.37 -20.19
CA ALA A 82 -6.11 -10.11 -21.45
C ALA A 82 -7.35 -11.00 -21.57
N GLN A 83 -7.84 -11.56 -20.46
CA GLN A 83 -9.03 -12.40 -20.42
C GLN A 83 -10.34 -11.61 -20.31
N ALA A 84 -10.27 -10.32 -19.95
CA ALA A 84 -11.43 -9.44 -19.89
C ALA A 84 -11.98 -9.19 -21.31
N LYS A 85 -12.99 -9.98 -21.69
CA LYS A 85 -13.70 -9.85 -22.97
C LYS A 85 -14.57 -8.59 -23.06
N ASP A 86 -14.91 -8.00 -21.92
CA ASP A 86 -15.67 -6.76 -21.82
C ASP A 86 -14.96 -5.78 -20.88
N ARG A 87 -14.64 -4.58 -21.40
CA ARG A 87 -13.96 -3.51 -20.66
C ARG A 87 -14.90 -2.80 -19.67
N SER A 88 -16.19 -3.15 -19.67
CA SER A 88 -17.24 -2.61 -18.81
C SER A 88 -17.17 -3.13 -17.35
N SER A 89 -16.39 -4.18 -17.09
CA SER A 89 -16.30 -4.81 -15.76
C SER A 89 -15.24 -4.20 -14.82
N ILE A 90 -14.71 -3.01 -15.13
CA ILE A 90 -13.83 -2.29 -14.18
C ILE A 90 -14.70 -1.70 -13.07
N ILE A 91 -14.85 -2.46 -11.98
CA ILE A 91 -15.62 -2.07 -10.79
C ILE A 91 -14.80 -1.04 -10.00
N ALA A 92 -15.26 0.21 -9.94
CA ALA A 92 -14.65 1.24 -9.11
C ALA A 92 -14.62 0.82 -7.64
N PRO A 93 -13.69 1.31 -6.79
CA PRO A 93 -13.61 0.91 -5.38
C PRO A 93 -14.94 1.05 -4.63
N THR A 94 -15.75 2.05 -4.97
CA THR A 94 -17.10 2.26 -4.44
C THR A 94 -18.09 1.18 -4.84
N GLN A 95 -18.00 0.67 -6.07
CA GLN A 95 -18.83 -0.41 -6.58
C GLN A 95 -18.41 -1.75 -5.93
N ILE A 96 -17.13 -1.98 -5.63
CA ILE A 96 -16.66 -3.18 -4.90
C ILE A 96 -17.32 -3.28 -3.52
N TYR A 97 -17.37 -2.18 -2.78
CA TYR A 97 -18.03 -2.16 -1.46
C TYR A 97 -19.54 -2.42 -1.54
N ALA A 98 -20.20 -1.94 -2.60
CA ALA A 98 -21.62 -2.19 -2.84
C ALA A 98 -21.88 -3.67 -3.13
N GLU A 99 -21.07 -4.30 -3.99
CA GLU A 99 -21.16 -5.73 -4.32
C GLU A 99 -20.91 -6.62 -3.09
N ILE A 100 -19.89 -6.34 -2.29
CA ILE A 100 -19.60 -7.07 -1.04
C ILE A 100 -20.77 -6.95 -0.05
N ARG A 101 -21.35 -5.75 0.08
CA ARG A 101 -22.51 -5.52 0.94
C ARG A 101 -23.74 -6.29 0.44
N HIS A 102 -23.97 -6.30 -0.87
CA HIS A 102 -25.07 -7.02 -1.49
C HIS A 102 -24.95 -8.53 -1.27
N CYS A 103 -23.77 -9.11 -1.51
CA CYS A 103 -23.50 -10.53 -1.31
C CYS A 103 -23.62 -10.94 0.18
N ARG A 104 -23.16 -10.10 1.12
CA ARG A 104 -23.39 -10.33 2.56
C ARG A 104 -24.87 -10.26 2.94
N HIS A 105 -25.62 -9.32 2.40
CA HIS A 105 -27.05 -9.19 2.68
C HIS A 105 -27.84 -10.39 2.15
N GLN A 106 -27.58 -10.81 0.91
CA GLN A 106 -28.21 -12.00 0.33
C GLN A 106 -27.90 -13.27 1.13
N ARG A 107 -26.65 -13.44 1.58
CA ARG A 107 -26.24 -14.58 2.42
C ARG A 107 -26.89 -14.59 3.80
N ILE A 108 -27.14 -13.41 4.39
CA ILE A 108 -27.91 -13.30 5.64
C ILE A 108 -29.38 -13.69 5.39
N LEU A 109 -29.99 -13.17 4.32
CA LEU A 109 -31.37 -13.50 3.96
C LEU A 109 -31.57 -14.99 3.66
N SER A 110 -30.57 -15.67 3.07
CA SER A 110 -30.64 -17.12 2.83
C SER A 110 -30.50 -17.98 4.09
N LEU A 111 -29.95 -17.43 5.18
CA LEU A 111 -29.81 -18.11 6.47
C LEU A 111 -31.02 -17.85 7.40
N LEU A 112 -31.87 -16.90 7.04
CA LEU A 112 -33.10 -16.54 7.75
C LEU A 112 -34.36 -17.18 7.12
N LYS A 113 -34.18 -18.05 6.13
CA LYS A 113 -35.20 -18.95 5.58
C LYS A 113 -34.93 -20.36 6.08
#